data_AF-A0A4P2PY22-F1
#
_entry.id   AF-A0A4P2PY22-F1
#
_cell.length_a   1.000
_cell.length_b   1.000
_cell.length_c   1.000
_cell.angle_alpha   90.00
_cell.angle_beta   90.00
_cell.angle_gamma   90.00
#
_symmetry.space_group_name_H-M   'P 1'
#
loop_
_entity.id
_entity.type
_entity.pdbx_description
1 polymer ?
#
loop_
_entity_poly.entity_id
_entity_poly.type
_entity_poly.pdbx_seq_one_letter_code
_entity_poly.pdbx_strand_id
1 'polypeptide(L)'
;MSPAERERLLVRVLDALSDPRSAMAEGRPHHRAKGRAIDMLTLHFGSTGRVIYLAEELAVLYPGEEVLVPDILAVLDVPQPEDDPRMAWVVAEEGRGLSLVLEVVHQGDRTKDLVANVERYARLGIPEYFVYDRLRQQVHGYRLPAPDATRYQRIVPQMGRHASAVLGLDLAVVGDRLQFFHGMAELFGSADLIGRLKGMMESLEARAEQAQGQAEQAMKGLREAILAALEMRRMPCPDEARARLLSCQEPATLQRWLLRAMNAGSLDDVFAE
;
A
#
# COMPACT_ATOMS: atom_id res chain seq x y z
N MET A 1 21.03 46.57 19.96
CA MET A 1 21.05 46.49 18.49
C MET A 1 20.49 47.76 17.91
N SER A 2 21.24 48.40 17.02
CA SER A 2 20.76 49.55 16.25
C SER A 2 19.71 49.13 15.22
N PRO A 3 18.87 50.06 14.72
CA PRO A 3 17.91 49.77 13.65
C PRO A 3 18.55 49.14 12.42
N ALA A 4 19.74 49.61 12.02
CA ALA A 4 20.49 49.07 10.88
C ALA A 4 21.04 47.65 11.13
N GLU A 5 21.37 47.30 12.37
CA GLU A 5 21.77 45.92 12.73
C GLU A 5 20.57 44.97 12.71
N ARG A 6 19.40 45.45 13.12
CA ARG A 6 18.15 44.68 13.06
C ARG A 6 17.70 44.41 11.62
N GLU A 7 17.84 45.40 10.76
CA GLU A 7 17.53 45.26 9.33
C GLU A 7 18.49 44.29 8.63
N ARG A 8 19.80 44.38 8.88
CA ARG A 8 20.78 43.41 8.37
C ARG A 8 20.59 41.99 8.92
N LEU A 9 20.05 41.84 10.13
CA LEU A 9 19.67 40.54 10.66
C LEU A 9 18.42 40.02 9.95
N LEU A 10 17.41 40.85 9.76
CA LEU A 10 16.17 40.49 9.07
C LEU A 10 16.41 40.07 7.62
N VAL A 11 17.26 40.79 6.87
CA VAL A 11 17.64 40.42 5.51
C VAL A 11 18.36 39.07 5.48
N ARG A 12 19.28 38.80 6.42
CA ARG A 12 19.96 37.49 6.53
C ARG A 12 19.01 36.35 6.90
N VAL A 13 18.06 36.61 7.78
CA VAL A 13 17.01 35.65 8.15
C VAL A 13 16.09 35.39 6.96
N LEU A 14 15.70 36.42 6.23
CA LEU A 14 14.87 36.28 5.02
C LEU A 14 15.62 35.49 3.94
N ASP A 15 16.89 35.79 3.67
CA ASP A 15 17.70 35.06 2.68
C ASP A 15 17.88 33.59 3.07
N ALA A 16 18.10 33.29 4.35
CA ALA A 16 18.19 31.92 4.86
C ALA A 16 16.86 31.14 4.76
N LEU A 17 15.73 31.84 4.88
CA LEU A 17 14.37 31.29 4.77
C LEU A 17 13.80 31.34 3.33
N SER A 18 14.53 31.95 2.39
CA SER A 18 14.07 32.11 0.99
C SER A 18 14.30 30.87 0.14
N ASP A 19 15.01 29.85 0.64
CA ASP A 19 14.99 28.51 0.04
C ASP A 19 13.81 27.72 0.62
N PRO A 20 12.79 27.35 -0.18
CA PRO A 20 11.68 26.52 0.27
C PRO A 20 12.13 25.19 0.91
N ARG A 21 13.35 24.73 0.62
CA ARG A 21 13.96 23.50 1.15
C ARG A 21 14.61 23.70 2.53
N SER A 22 14.92 24.94 2.91
CA SER A 22 15.48 25.33 4.22
C SER A 22 14.41 25.87 5.17
N ALA A 23 13.26 26.28 4.64
CA ALA A 23 12.12 26.80 5.41
C ALA A 23 11.12 25.72 5.87
N MET A 24 11.17 24.52 5.32
CA MET A 24 10.35 23.39 5.78
C MET A 24 11.18 22.47 6.67
N ALA A 25 10.77 22.29 7.93
CA ALA A 25 11.40 21.36 8.87
C ALA A 25 11.41 19.91 8.34
N GLU A 26 10.47 19.56 7.46
CA GLU A 26 10.39 18.26 6.83
C GLU A 26 9.77 18.35 5.42
N GLY A 27 10.39 17.71 4.42
CA GLY A 27 9.89 17.70 3.05
C GLY A 27 8.77 16.68 2.83
N ARG A 28 7.76 16.99 1.99
CA ARG A 28 6.64 16.07 1.64
C ARG A 28 7.03 14.63 1.30
N PRO A 29 8.19 14.33 0.69
CA PRO A 29 8.61 12.95 0.46
C PRO A 29 8.89 12.19 1.78
N HIS A 30 9.55 12.81 2.75
CA HIS A 30 9.95 12.19 4.02
C HIS A 30 8.73 11.81 4.86
N HIS A 31 7.82 12.75 5.13
CA HIS A 31 6.54 12.50 5.78
C HIS A 31 5.74 11.35 5.11
N ARG A 32 5.72 11.29 3.78
CA ARG A 32 5.06 10.18 3.05
C ARG A 32 5.73 8.82 3.23
N ALA A 33 7.04 8.77 3.46
CA ALA A 33 7.71 7.51 3.75
C ALA A 33 7.38 7.01 5.17
N LYS A 34 7.36 7.91 6.16
CA LYS A 34 6.98 7.58 7.53
C LYS A 34 5.56 7.04 7.62
N GLY A 35 4.60 7.82 7.12
CA GLY A 35 3.19 7.42 7.14
C GLY A 35 2.93 6.11 6.39
N ARG A 36 3.64 5.83 5.30
CA ARG A 36 3.53 4.52 4.62
C ARG A 36 4.08 3.39 5.48
N ALA A 37 5.23 3.59 6.13
CA ALA A 37 5.82 2.56 6.97
C ALA A 37 4.93 2.24 8.17
N ILE A 38 4.38 3.26 8.86
CA ILE A 38 3.39 3.07 9.93
C ILE A 38 2.16 2.35 9.40
N ASP A 39 1.57 2.78 8.29
CA ASP A 39 0.38 2.15 7.70
C ASP A 39 0.61 0.65 7.37
N MET A 40 1.74 0.31 6.76
CA MET A 40 2.11 -1.10 6.50
C MET A 40 2.24 -1.92 7.79
N LEU A 41 2.91 -1.38 8.82
CA LEU A 41 3.14 -2.08 10.08
C LEU A 41 1.83 -2.23 10.87
N THR A 42 1.02 -1.17 10.98
CA THR A 42 -0.28 -1.17 11.66
C THR A 42 -1.23 -2.20 11.05
N LEU A 43 -1.36 -2.22 9.72
CA LEU A 43 -2.17 -3.23 9.03
C LEU A 43 -1.67 -4.66 9.29
N HIS A 44 -0.37 -4.87 9.21
CA HIS A 44 0.22 -6.19 9.41
C HIS A 44 -0.01 -6.71 10.83
N PHE A 45 0.32 -5.92 11.86
CA PHE A 45 0.17 -6.36 13.25
C PHE A 45 -1.30 -6.44 13.68
N GLY A 46 -2.16 -5.57 13.16
CA GLY A 46 -3.61 -5.69 13.32
C GLY A 46 -4.15 -7.00 12.74
N SER A 47 -3.67 -7.41 11.55
CA SER A 47 -4.11 -8.66 10.91
C SER A 47 -3.55 -9.94 11.55
N THR A 48 -2.36 -9.88 12.13
CA THR A 48 -1.70 -11.03 12.77
C THR A 48 -2.07 -11.17 14.25
N GLY A 49 -2.69 -10.16 14.86
CA GLY A 49 -3.04 -10.14 16.28
C GLY A 49 -1.85 -9.96 17.21
N ARG A 50 -0.66 -9.61 16.69
CA ARG A 50 0.53 -9.36 17.51
C ARG A 50 0.43 -7.99 18.16
N VAL A 51 0.57 -7.94 19.48
CA VAL A 51 0.45 -6.71 20.26
C VAL A 51 1.76 -5.92 20.22
N ILE A 52 1.72 -4.74 19.61
CA ILE A 52 2.84 -3.82 19.49
C ILE A 52 2.31 -2.39 19.42
N TYR A 53 2.93 -1.50 20.18
CA TYR A 53 2.65 -0.08 20.13
C TYR A 53 3.53 0.57 19.07
N LEU A 54 2.93 1.30 18.13
CA LEU A 54 3.62 2.01 17.06
C LEU A 54 3.29 3.49 17.12
N ALA A 55 4.30 4.35 17.02
CA ALA A 55 4.07 5.78 16.93
C ALA A 55 5.05 6.42 15.94
N GLU A 56 4.61 7.51 15.33
CA GLU A 56 5.46 8.42 14.56
C GLU A 56 5.62 9.74 15.32
N GLU A 57 6.84 10.29 15.31
CA GLU A 57 7.16 11.60 15.88
C GLU A 57 6.72 11.83 17.34
N LEU A 58 6.51 10.76 18.10
CA LEU A 58 6.14 10.85 19.51
C LEU A 58 7.38 11.13 20.36
N ALA A 59 7.28 12.13 21.24
CA ALA A 59 8.35 12.43 22.19
C ALA A 59 8.55 11.27 23.17
N VAL A 60 9.80 10.94 23.48
CA VAL A 60 10.16 9.86 24.39
C VAL A 60 11.16 10.38 25.41
N LEU A 61 10.92 10.02 26.68
CA LEU A 61 11.69 10.53 27.81
C LEU A 61 12.32 9.35 28.56
N TYR A 62 13.64 9.25 28.47
CA TYR A 62 14.45 8.39 29.33
C TYR A 62 14.97 9.21 30.52
N PRO A 63 15.00 8.65 31.75
CA PRO A 63 15.52 9.36 32.91
C PRO A 63 16.96 9.84 32.71
N GLY A 64 17.21 11.13 32.94
CA GLY A 64 18.54 11.73 32.86
C GLY A 64 19.06 11.98 31.44
N GLU A 65 18.23 11.77 30.43
CA GLU A 65 18.58 11.92 29.02
C GLU A 65 17.81 13.09 28.39
N GLU A 66 18.37 13.69 27.34
CA GLU A 66 17.61 14.64 26.53
C GLU A 66 16.39 13.97 25.91
N VAL A 67 15.35 14.76 25.61
CA VAL A 67 14.17 14.25 24.91
C VAL A 67 14.60 13.71 23.54
N LEU A 68 14.00 12.58 23.14
CA LEU A 68 14.16 12.01 21.81
C LEU A 68 12.82 11.97 21.10
N VAL A 69 12.83 12.24 19.80
CA VAL A 69 11.65 12.24 18.94
C VAL A 69 12.03 11.43 17.71
N PRO A 70 11.80 10.10 17.71
CA PRO A 70 12.13 9.25 16.58
C PRO A 70 11.09 9.40 15.47
N ASP A 71 11.50 9.24 14.22
CA ASP A 71 10.56 9.22 13.09
C ASP A 71 9.50 8.13 13.28
N ILE A 72 9.94 6.92 13.64
CA ILE A 72 9.08 5.77 13.96
C ILE A 72 9.65 5.04 15.17
N LEU A 73 8.78 4.69 16.12
CA LEU A 73 9.10 3.85 17.26
C LEU A 73 8.18 2.64 17.35
N ALA A 74 8.69 1.59 18.00
CA ALA A 74 7.92 0.41 18.34
C ALA A 74 8.19 -0.03 19.78
N VAL A 75 7.14 -0.44 20.49
CA VAL A 75 7.23 -1.06 21.82
C VAL A 75 6.45 -2.37 21.83
N LEU A 76 7.14 -3.49 22.07
CA LEU A 76 6.52 -4.81 22.09
C LEU A 76 5.59 -4.98 23.28
N ASP A 77 4.54 -5.78 23.06
CA ASP A 77 3.61 -6.24 24.09
C ASP A 77 2.95 -5.10 24.85
N VAL A 78 2.71 -3.98 24.16
CA VAL A 78 1.94 -2.83 24.64
C VAL A 78 0.74 -2.63 23.70
N PRO A 79 -0.49 -2.66 24.22
CA PRO A 79 -1.66 -2.38 23.42
C PRO A 79 -1.73 -0.90 23.05
N GLN A 80 -2.17 -0.63 21.82
CA GLN A 80 -2.45 0.70 21.32
C GLN A 80 -3.97 0.87 21.17
N PRO A 81 -4.65 1.53 22.12
CA PRO A 81 -6.06 1.85 21.95
C PRO A 81 -6.27 2.84 20.80
N GLU A 82 -7.45 2.84 20.19
CA GLU A 82 -7.80 3.76 19.10
C GLU A 82 -7.73 5.23 19.56
N ASP A 83 -8.27 5.51 20.76
CA ASP A 83 -8.16 6.80 21.42
C ASP A 83 -7.00 6.79 22.43
N ASP A 84 -5.75 6.71 21.96
CA ASP A 84 -4.59 6.76 22.84
C ASP A 84 -4.32 8.19 23.36
N PRO A 85 -4.43 8.44 24.68
CA PRO A 85 -4.23 9.77 25.24
C PRO A 85 -2.75 10.15 25.43
N ARG A 86 -1.80 9.25 25.11
CA ARG A 86 -0.38 9.50 25.30
C ARG A 86 0.10 10.64 24.41
N MET A 87 0.62 11.67 25.06
CA MET A 87 1.31 12.78 24.38
C MET A 87 2.83 12.54 24.28
N ALA A 88 3.35 11.57 25.03
CA ALA A 88 4.75 11.17 25.02
C ALA A 88 4.89 9.74 25.58
N TRP A 89 6.00 9.07 25.26
CA TRP A 89 6.43 7.83 25.89
C TRP A 89 7.40 8.12 27.04
N VAL A 90 6.91 8.13 28.28
CA VAL A 90 7.74 8.34 29.46
C VAL A 90 8.20 6.99 30.01
N VAL A 91 9.46 6.63 29.80
CA VAL A 91 9.98 5.28 30.12
C VAL A 91 9.83 4.94 31.61
N ALA A 92 9.95 5.94 32.49
CA ALA A 92 9.78 5.75 33.93
C ALA A 92 8.32 5.44 34.32
N GLU A 93 7.34 5.96 33.57
CA GLU A 93 5.91 5.73 33.82
C GLU A 93 5.44 4.42 33.17
N GLU A 94 5.92 4.12 31.97
CA GLU A 94 5.58 2.91 31.22
C GLU A 94 6.33 1.66 31.73
N GLY A 95 7.40 1.85 32.50
CA GLY A 95 8.24 0.78 33.04
C GLY A 95 9.04 0.00 31.99
N ARG A 96 9.06 0.49 30.73
CA ARG A 96 9.77 -0.14 29.62
C ARG A 96 10.25 0.88 28.59
N GLY A 97 11.41 0.60 28.01
CA GLY A 97 11.98 1.37 26.91
C GLY A 97 11.42 0.98 25.55
N LEU A 98 11.90 1.65 24.51
CA LEU A 98 11.58 1.32 23.12
C LEU A 98 12.18 -0.03 22.74
N SER A 99 11.43 -0.80 21.94
CA SER A 99 11.90 -2.07 21.38
C SER A 99 12.61 -1.87 20.05
N LEU A 100 12.18 -0.90 19.25
CA LEU A 100 12.83 -0.54 18.00
C LEU A 100 12.63 0.93 17.67
N VAL A 101 13.62 1.52 17.01
CA VAL A 101 13.53 2.82 16.34
C VAL A 101 13.84 2.68 14.85
N LEU A 102 13.11 3.39 14.00
CA LEU A 102 13.37 3.49 12.56
C LEU A 102 13.38 4.97 12.15
N GLU A 103 14.54 5.44 11.67
CA GLU A 103 14.72 6.81 11.16
C GLU A 103 14.70 6.83 9.64
N VAL A 104 14.05 7.83 9.04
CA VAL A 104 14.04 8.05 7.59
C VAL A 104 14.94 9.25 7.30
N VAL A 105 16.11 9.04 6.70
CA VAL A 105 17.04 10.12 6.41
C VAL A 105 16.86 10.59 4.97
N HIS A 106 16.61 11.87 4.77
CA HIS A 106 16.62 12.50 3.44
C HIS A 106 17.80 13.46 3.27
N GLN A 107 17.63 14.76 3.58
CA GLN A 107 18.70 15.77 3.54
C GLN A 107 19.31 16.07 4.92
N GLY A 108 18.97 15.28 5.94
CA GLY A 108 19.43 15.46 7.31
C GLY A 108 20.91 15.14 7.52
N ASP A 109 21.38 15.37 8.75
CA ASP A 109 22.75 15.08 9.15
C ASP A 109 22.94 13.55 9.31
N ARG A 110 23.45 12.92 8.25
CA ARG A 110 23.78 11.48 8.25
C ARG A 110 24.73 11.09 9.39
N THR A 111 25.53 12.02 9.91
CA THR A 111 26.40 11.79 11.06
C THR A 111 25.58 11.62 12.34
N LYS A 112 24.51 12.42 12.49
CA LYS A 112 23.55 12.25 13.59
C LYS A 112 22.95 10.85 13.55
N ASP A 113 22.37 10.45 12.43
CA ASP A 113 21.59 9.19 12.39
C ASP A 113 22.48 7.93 12.30
N LEU A 114 23.60 7.96 11.59
CA LEU A 114 24.46 6.78 11.39
C LEU A 114 25.59 6.64 12.41
N VAL A 115 25.79 7.64 13.28
CA VAL A 115 26.85 7.62 14.31
C VAL A 115 26.28 8.01 15.68
N ALA A 116 25.82 9.25 15.85
CA ALA A 116 25.43 9.75 17.17
C ALA A 116 24.23 8.99 17.76
N ASN A 117 23.19 8.75 16.96
CA ASN A 117 22.00 8.00 17.34
C ASN A 117 22.32 6.52 17.55
N VAL A 118 23.21 5.94 16.73
CA VAL A 118 23.67 4.55 16.91
C VAL A 118 24.30 4.38 18.29
N GLU A 119 25.19 5.29 18.71
CA GLU A 119 25.80 5.21 20.04
C GLU A 119 24.79 5.52 21.15
N ARG A 120 23.94 6.54 20.97
CA ARG A 120 22.96 6.95 21.97
C ARG A 120 21.93 5.86 22.23
N TYR A 121 21.26 5.36 21.19
CA TYR A 121 20.21 4.35 21.34
C TYR A 121 20.73 3.02 21.87
N ALA A 122 21.97 2.66 21.55
CA ALA A 122 22.63 1.50 22.16
C ALA A 122 22.82 1.68 23.67
N ARG A 123 23.24 2.86 24.14
CA ARG A 123 23.36 3.15 25.58
C ARG A 123 22.02 3.16 26.31
N LEU A 124 20.94 3.57 25.62
CA LEU A 124 19.58 3.52 26.14
C LEU A 124 18.99 2.10 26.20
N GLY A 125 19.71 1.09 25.68
CA GLY A 125 19.26 -0.29 25.69
C GLY A 125 18.16 -0.60 24.66
N ILE A 126 18.00 0.24 23.62
CA ILE A 126 17.00 -0.01 22.57
C ILE A 126 17.48 -1.21 21.74
N PRO A 127 16.74 -2.34 21.69
CA PRO A 127 17.23 -3.59 21.08
C PRO A 127 17.63 -3.48 19.61
N GLU A 128 16.83 -2.77 18.80
CA GLU A 128 17.08 -2.61 17.37
C GLU A 128 16.92 -1.17 16.90
N TYR A 129 17.78 -0.76 15.99
CA TYR A 129 17.74 0.55 15.36
C TYR A 129 17.95 0.41 13.86
N PHE A 130 17.06 1.03 13.08
CA PHE A 130 17.13 1.04 11.63
C PHE A 130 17.17 2.47 11.10
N VAL A 131 17.88 2.66 10.00
CA VAL A 131 17.96 3.94 9.28
C VAL A 131 17.70 3.69 7.80
N TYR A 132 16.66 4.30 7.25
CA TYR A 132 16.39 4.33 5.82
C TYR A 132 16.97 5.61 5.20
N ASP A 133 18.15 5.51 4.58
CA ASP A 133 18.75 6.59 3.80
C ASP A 133 18.09 6.67 2.43
N ARG A 134 17.16 7.61 2.28
CA ARG A 134 16.37 7.82 1.06
C ARG A 134 17.18 8.41 -0.08
N LEU A 135 18.23 9.20 0.20
CA LEU A 135 19.08 9.71 -0.89
C LEU A 135 19.90 8.57 -1.52
N ARG A 136 20.36 7.63 -0.70
CA ARG A 136 21.17 6.49 -1.16
C ARG A 136 20.36 5.25 -1.47
N GLN A 137 19.07 5.24 -1.16
CA GLN A 137 18.19 4.09 -1.32
C GLN A 137 18.74 2.86 -0.58
N GLN A 138 19.15 3.08 0.67
CA GLN A 138 19.76 2.06 1.52
C GLN A 138 19.08 1.98 2.88
N VAL A 139 18.97 0.77 3.41
CA VAL A 139 18.65 0.54 4.81
C VAL A 139 19.92 0.16 5.55
N HIS A 140 20.07 0.70 6.75
CA HIS A 140 21.07 0.28 7.73
C HIS A 140 20.33 -0.31 8.93
N GLY A 141 20.76 -1.47 9.41
CA GLY A 141 20.21 -2.10 10.60
C GLY A 141 21.29 -2.29 11.68
N TYR A 142 20.90 -2.10 12.93
CA TYR A 142 21.74 -2.20 14.10
C TYR A 142 20.99 -2.99 15.18
N ARG A 143 21.67 -3.91 15.87
CA ARG A 143 21.09 -4.75 16.92
C ARG A 143 22.01 -4.87 18.13
N LEU A 144 21.46 -4.80 19.34
CA LEU A 144 22.20 -5.13 20.55
C LEU A 144 22.40 -6.65 20.62
N PRO A 145 23.64 -7.15 20.80
CA PRO A 145 23.90 -8.58 20.84
C PRO A 145 23.37 -9.26 22.12
N ALA A 146 23.15 -8.48 23.18
CA ALA A 146 22.60 -8.92 24.46
C ALA A 146 21.88 -7.75 25.16
N PRO A 147 20.96 -8.01 26.11
CA PRO A 147 20.18 -6.96 26.79
C PRO A 147 21.01 -5.95 27.59
N ASP A 148 22.18 -6.34 28.08
CA ASP A 148 23.13 -5.51 28.84
C ASP A 148 24.20 -4.84 27.97
N ALA A 149 24.18 -5.10 26.66
CA ALA A 149 25.11 -4.50 25.73
C ALA A 149 24.83 -3.01 25.55
N THR A 150 25.89 -2.21 25.48
CA THR A 150 25.82 -0.74 25.29
C THR A 150 26.31 -0.30 23.91
N ARG A 151 26.57 -1.25 23.01
CA ARG A 151 27.02 -1.02 21.64
C ARG A 151 26.30 -1.95 20.67
N TYR A 152 25.84 -1.37 19.58
CA TYR A 152 25.23 -2.12 18.49
C TYR A 152 26.25 -2.91 17.67
N GLN A 153 25.77 -4.01 17.08
CA GLN A 153 26.37 -4.66 15.92
C GLN A 153 25.54 -4.34 14.68
N ARG A 154 26.18 -4.23 13.52
CA ARG A 154 25.46 -4.04 12.25
C ARG A 154 24.75 -5.34 11.87
N ILE A 155 23.49 -5.23 11.48
CA ILE A 155 22.74 -6.31 10.85
C ILE A 155 23.24 -6.45 9.41
N VAL A 156 23.76 -7.63 9.07
CA VAL A 156 24.22 -7.93 7.72
C VAL A 156 23.01 -8.33 6.88
N PRO A 157 22.72 -7.64 5.76
CA PRO A 157 21.59 -7.98 4.93
C PRO A 157 21.76 -9.35 4.28
N GLN A 158 20.70 -10.15 4.27
CA GLN A 158 20.61 -11.41 3.54
C GLN A 158 19.75 -11.18 2.29
N MET A 159 20.30 -11.46 1.10
CA MET A 159 19.62 -11.18 -0.18
C MET A 159 19.10 -9.73 -0.30
N GLY A 160 19.85 -8.77 0.26
CA GLY A 160 19.48 -7.35 0.26
C GLY A 160 18.44 -6.94 1.32
N ARG A 161 18.02 -7.86 2.19
CA ARG A 161 17.03 -7.62 3.24
C ARG A 161 17.66 -7.65 4.64
N HIS A 162 17.27 -6.73 5.51
CA HIS A 162 17.72 -6.65 6.89
C HIS A 162 16.64 -7.21 7.82
N ALA A 163 16.93 -8.36 8.45
CA ALA A 163 15.99 -9.03 9.33
C ALA A 163 15.88 -8.31 10.69
N SER A 164 14.67 -7.87 11.05
CA SER A 164 14.31 -7.37 12.39
C SER A 164 13.75 -8.52 13.23
N ALA A 165 14.41 -8.83 14.35
CA ALA A 165 13.92 -9.80 15.31
C ALA A 165 12.82 -9.18 16.18
N VAL A 166 12.85 -7.86 16.39
CA VAL A 166 11.80 -7.13 17.11
C VAL A 166 10.50 -7.17 16.32
N LEU A 167 10.51 -6.80 15.04
CA LEU A 167 9.28 -6.79 14.23
C LEU A 167 8.91 -8.17 13.68
N GLY A 168 9.84 -9.12 13.64
CA GLY A 168 9.62 -10.39 12.94
C GLY A 168 9.46 -10.19 11.43
N LEU A 169 10.05 -9.13 10.89
CA LEU A 169 9.94 -8.68 9.51
C LEU A 169 11.32 -8.41 8.93
N ASP A 170 11.45 -8.51 7.62
CA ASP A 170 12.63 -8.02 6.92
C ASP A 170 12.39 -6.64 6.32
N LEU A 171 13.40 -5.78 6.35
CA LEU A 171 13.39 -4.44 5.77
C LEU A 171 14.30 -4.40 4.54
N ALA A 172 13.79 -3.88 3.43
CA ALA A 172 14.61 -3.61 2.25
C ALA A 172 14.11 -2.37 1.50
N VAL A 173 14.91 -1.92 0.55
CA VAL A 173 14.49 -0.90 -0.41
C VAL A 173 14.09 -1.59 -1.70
N VAL A 174 12.83 -1.43 -2.11
CA VAL A 174 12.30 -1.94 -3.38
C VAL A 174 11.94 -0.74 -4.25
N GLY A 175 12.60 -0.61 -5.40
CA GLY A 175 12.51 0.60 -6.22
C GLY A 175 13.10 1.80 -5.46
N ASP A 176 12.23 2.74 -5.06
CA ASP A 176 12.60 3.97 -4.35
C ASP A 176 12.02 4.07 -2.93
N ARG A 177 11.63 2.92 -2.35
CA ARG A 177 10.73 2.84 -1.19
C ARG A 177 11.22 1.82 -0.18
N LEU A 178 11.12 2.20 1.10
CA LEU A 178 11.20 1.24 2.19
C LEU A 178 10.02 0.26 2.09
N GLN A 179 10.35 -1.02 2.15
CA GLN A 179 9.41 -2.13 2.04
C GLN A 179 9.68 -3.13 3.16
N PHE A 180 8.61 -3.66 3.74
CA PHE A 180 8.66 -4.71 4.74
C PHE A 180 8.23 -6.05 4.15
N PHE A 181 8.79 -7.14 4.68
CA PHE A 181 8.47 -8.50 4.28
C PHE A 181 8.19 -9.39 5.49
N HIS A 182 7.17 -10.23 5.38
CA HIS A 182 6.95 -11.36 6.27
C HIS A 182 7.27 -12.64 5.50
N GLY A 183 8.46 -13.21 5.75
CA GLY A 183 9.02 -14.29 4.93
C GLY A 183 9.21 -13.81 3.48
N MET A 184 8.54 -14.47 2.53
CA MET A 184 8.62 -14.09 1.12
C MET A 184 7.56 -13.05 0.70
N ALA A 185 6.59 -12.75 1.54
CA ALA A 185 5.48 -11.86 1.21
C ALA A 185 5.82 -10.40 1.51
N GLU A 186 5.58 -9.51 0.55
CA GLU A 186 5.59 -8.06 0.76
C GLU A 186 4.37 -7.62 1.59
N LEU A 187 4.60 -6.71 2.53
CA LEU A 187 3.52 -6.00 3.21
C LEU A 187 2.97 -4.90 2.31
N PHE A 188 1.66 -4.66 2.40
CA PHE A 188 1.00 -3.61 1.62
C PHE A 188 0.37 -2.59 2.56
N GLY A 189 0.48 -1.32 2.19
CA GLY A 189 -0.27 -0.26 2.85
C GLY A 189 -1.72 -0.23 2.37
N SER A 190 -2.55 0.55 3.05
CA SER A 190 -3.97 0.77 2.75
C SER A 190 -4.16 1.23 1.30
N ALA A 191 -3.34 2.17 0.84
CA ALA A 191 -3.41 2.69 -0.53
C ALA A 191 -3.09 1.61 -1.59
N ASP A 192 -2.13 0.73 -1.31
CA ASP A 192 -1.75 -0.37 -2.22
C ASP A 192 -2.88 -1.40 -2.31
N LEU A 193 -3.49 -1.74 -1.17
CA LEU A 193 -4.64 -2.65 -1.10
C LEU A 193 -5.86 -2.08 -1.83
N ILE A 194 -6.19 -0.80 -1.61
CA ILE A 194 -7.29 -0.11 -2.32
C ILE A 194 -7.03 -0.12 -3.83
N GLY A 195 -5.80 0.17 -4.26
CA GLY A 195 -5.43 0.15 -5.68
C GLY A 195 -5.61 -1.23 -6.31
N ARG A 196 -5.19 -2.29 -5.61
CA ARG A 196 -5.39 -3.67 -6.06
C ARG A 196 -6.86 -4.05 -6.16
N LEU A 197 -7.67 -3.69 -5.15
CA LEU A 197 -9.10 -3.96 -5.14
C LEU A 197 -9.81 -3.26 -6.31
N LYS A 198 -9.50 -1.99 -6.56
CA LYS A 198 -10.03 -1.26 -7.73
C LYS A 198 -9.69 -1.94 -9.05
N GLY A 199 -8.42 -2.29 -9.25
CA GLY A 199 -8.00 -2.99 -10.47
C GLY A 199 -8.66 -4.37 -10.64
N MET A 200 -8.92 -5.08 -9.55
CA MET A 200 -9.68 -6.33 -9.60
C MET A 200 -11.14 -6.10 -10.01
N MET A 201 -11.80 -5.06 -9.48
CA MET A 201 -13.17 -4.71 -9.85
C MET A 201 -13.26 -4.32 -11.33
N GLU A 202 -12.39 -3.43 -11.80
CA GLU A 202 -12.31 -3.02 -13.21
C GLU A 202 -12.10 -4.23 -14.14
N SER A 203 -11.24 -5.19 -13.75
CA SER A 203 -11.04 -6.41 -14.53
C SER A 203 -12.26 -7.32 -14.54
N LEU A 204 -13.05 -7.36 -13.46
CA LEU A 204 -14.28 -8.17 -13.42
C LEU A 204 -15.39 -7.53 -14.25
N GLU A 205 -15.54 -6.21 -14.18
CA GLU A 205 -16.48 -5.45 -15.00
C GLU A 205 -16.17 -5.63 -16.49
N ALA A 206 -14.92 -5.46 -16.90
CA ALA A 206 -14.50 -5.66 -18.30
C ALA A 206 -14.79 -7.08 -18.79
N ARG A 207 -14.61 -8.11 -17.95
CA ARG A 207 -14.94 -9.50 -18.30
C ARG A 207 -16.44 -9.72 -18.43
N ALA A 208 -17.24 -9.12 -17.54
CA ALA A 208 -18.69 -9.23 -17.59
C ALA A 208 -19.27 -8.55 -18.84
N GLU A 209 -18.80 -7.34 -19.17
CA GLU A 209 -19.18 -6.62 -20.38
C GLU A 209 -18.78 -7.40 -21.64
N GLN A 210 -17.55 -7.95 -21.66
CA GLN A 210 -17.10 -8.77 -22.78
C GLN A 210 -17.96 -10.04 -22.94
N ALA A 211 -18.30 -10.72 -21.84
CA ALA A 211 -19.14 -11.91 -21.88
C ALA A 211 -20.57 -11.57 -22.38
N GLN A 212 -21.14 -10.46 -21.92
CA GLN A 212 -22.45 -9.98 -22.37
C GLN A 212 -22.40 -9.63 -23.87
N GLY A 213 -21.41 -8.86 -24.31
CA GLY A 213 -21.24 -8.51 -25.72
C GLY A 213 -21.05 -9.74 -26.62
N GLN A 214 -20.33 -10.76 -26.16
CA GLN A 214 -20.20 -12.04 -26.88
C GLN A 214 -21.53 -12.79 -26.98
N ALA A 215 -22.31 -12.83 -25.90
CA ALA A 215 -23.63 -13.46 -25.89
C ALA A 215 -24.61 -12.74 -26.84
N GLU A 216 -24.66 -11.40 -26.77
CA GLU A 216 -25.49 -10.58 -27.66
C GLU A 216 -25.10 -10.74 -29.13
N GLN A 217 -23.79 -10.74 -29.43
CA GLN A 217 -23.28 -10.95 -30.78
C GLN A 217 -23.60 -12.36 -31.31
N ALA A 218 -23.47 -13.39 -30.48
CA ALA A 218 -23.84 -14.76 -30.85
C ALA A 218 -25.34 -14.88 -31.13
N MET A 219 -26.19 -14.26 -30.31
CA MET A 219 -27.64 -14.23 -30.52
C MET A 219 -28.03 -13.46 -31.78
N LYS A 220 -27.38 -12.33 -32.04
CA LYS A 220 -27.56 -11.58 -33.29
C LYS A 220 -27.17 -12.44 -34.50
N GLY A 221 -26.02 -13.12 -34.43
CA GLY A 221 -25.58 -14.05 -35.48
C GLY A 221 -26.57 -15.19 -35.73
N LEU A 222 -27.16 -15.78 -34.67
CA LEU A 222 -28.20 -16.79 -34.81
C LEU A 222 -29.47 -16.23 -35.49
N ARG A 223 -29.92 -15.03 -35.10
CA ARG A 223 -31.09 -14.38 -35.73
C ARG A 223 -30.84 -14.10 -37.21
N GLU A 224 -29.67 -13.55 -37.55
CA GLU A 224 -29.27 -13.29 -38.95
C GLU A 224 -29.18 -14.59 -39.77
N ALA A 225 -28.62 -15.66 -39.19
CA ALA A 225 -28.54 -16.96 -39.84
C ALA A 225 -29.92 -17.58 -40.10
N ILE A 226 -30.87 -17.45 -39.17
CA ILE A 226 -32.26 -17.91 -39.35
C ILE A 226 -32.90 -17.14 -40.51
N LEU A 227 -32.81 -15.81 -40.52
CA LEU A 227 -33.38 -14.99 -41.60
C LEU A 227 -32.80 -15.38 -42.97
N ALA A 228 -31.48 -15.54 -43.06
CA ALA A 228 -30.81 -15.96 -44.28
C ALA A 228 -31.25 -17.37 -44.74
N ALA A 229 -31.45 -18.31 -43.81
CA ALA A 229 -31.94 -19.64 -44.12
C ALA A 229 -33.38 -19.62 -44.66
N LEU A 230 -34.27 -18.82 -44.04
CA LEU A 230 -35.65 -18.64 -44.51
C LEU A 230 -35.68 -18.03 -45.93
N GLU A 231 -34.86 -17.01 -46.17
CA GLU A 231 -34.73 -16.33 -47.47
C GLU A 231 -34.24 -17.30 -48.56
N MET A 232 -33.18 -18.06 -48.28
CA MET A 232 -32.63 -19.06 -49.21
C MET A 232 -33.67 -20.12 -49.60
N ARG A 233 -34.54 -20.49 -48.67
CA ARG A 233 -35.63 -21.45 -48.90
C ARG A 233 -36.89 -20.83 -49.49
N ARG A 234 -36.89 -19.51 -49.74
CA ARG A 234 -38.04 -18.73 -50.23
C ARG A 234 -39.27 -18.89 -49.35
N MET A 235 -39.08 -19.02 -48.04
CA MET A 235 -40.17 -19.06 -47.07
C MET A 235 -40.48 -17.61 -46.62
N PRO A 236 -41.68 -17.08 -46.92
CA PRO A 236 -42.03 -15.73 -46.51
C PRO A 236 -42.08 -15.66 -44.98
N CYS A 237 -41.37 -14.67 -44.42
CA CYS A 237 -41.37 -14.39 -42.98
C CYS A 237 -42.18 -13.12 -42.73
N PRO A 238 -43.45 -13.22 -42.28
CA PRO A 238 -44.27 -12.05 -41.95
C PRO A 238 -43.64 -11.23 -40.84
N ASP A 239 -43.99 -9.94 -40.76
CA ASP A 239 -43.44 -9.02 -39.76
C ASP A 239 -43.64 -9.50 -38.32
N GLU A 240 -44.74 -10.20 -38.03
CA GLU A 240 -45.02 -10.79 -36.72
C GLU A 240 -44.03 -11.90 -36.35
N ALA A 241 -43.72 -12.79 -37.29
CA ALA A 241 -42.73 -13.86 -37.08
C ALA A 241 -41.31 -13.29 -36.97
N ARG A 242 -41.00 -12.25 -37.75
CA ARG A 242 -39.74 -11.51 -37.65
C ARG A 242 -39.61 -10.82 -36.30
N ALA A 243 -40.67 -10.21 -35.79
CA ALA A 243 -40.69 -9.60 -34.46
C ALA A 243 -40.47 -10.64 -33.35
N ARG A 244 -41.12 -11.81 -33.44
CA ARG A 244 -40.92 -12.94 -32.51
C ARG A 244 -39.49 -13.48 -32.52
N LEU A 245 -38.86 -13.56 -33.70
CA LEU A 245 -37.46 -13.96 -33.83
C LEU A 245 -36.51 -12.95 -33.17
N LEU A 246 -36.71 -11.65 -33.43
CA LEU A 246 -35.86 -10.58 -32.91
C LEU A 246 -36.01 -10.40 -31.39
N SER A 247 -37.18 -10.67 -30.82
CA SER A 247 -37.43 -10.55 -29.38
C SER A 247 -37.03 -11.78 -28.57
N CYS A 248 -36.72 -12.92 -29.20
CA CYS A 248 -36.30 -14.13 -28.50
C CYS A 248 -34.95 -13.92 -27.79
N GLN A 249 -34.93 -14.08 -26.46
CA GLN A 249 -33.74 -13.90 -25.61
C GLN A 249 -33.02 -15.23 -25.29
N GLU A 250 -33.52 -16.36 -25.80
CA GLU A 250 -33.02 -17.69 -25.45
C GLU A 250 -32.16 -18.29 -26.56
N PRO A 251 -30.84 -18.44 -26.37
CA PRO A 251 -29.94 -18.99 -27.38
C PRO A 251 -30.33 -20.40 -27.84
N ALA A 252 -30.77 -21.25 -26.92
CA ALA A 252 -31.17 -22.62 -27.23
C ALA A 252 -32.39 -22.66 -28.15
N THR A 253 -33.33 -21.73 -27.97
CA THR A 253 -34.53 -21.61 -28.80
C THR A 253 -34.17 -21.12 -30.20
N LEU A 254 -33.29 -20.11 -30.31
CA LEU A 254 -32.74 -19.66 -31.59
C LEU A 254 -31.98 -20.78 -32.32
N GLN A 255 -31.16 -21.57 -31.62
CA GLN A 255 -30.47 -22.71 -32.23
C GLN A 255 -31.44 -23.77 -32.77
N ARG A 256 -32.50 -24.10 -32.02
CA ARG A 256 -33.54 -25.02 -32.50
C ARG A 256 -34.24 -24.49 -33.74
N TRP A 257 -34.60 -23.20 -33.75
CA TRP A 257 -35.22 -22.56 -34.91
C TRP A 257 -34.29 -22.53 -36.12
N LEU A 258 -32.99 -22.30 -35.95
CA LEU A 258 -32.01 -22.36 -37.04
C LEU A 258 -31.97 -23.76 -37.68
N LEU A 259 -31.87 -24.82 -36.86
CA LEU A 259 -31.85 -26.20 -37.36
C LEU A 259 -33.16 -26.56 -38.09
N ARG A 260 -34.31 -26.12 -37.56
CA ARG A 260 -35.62 -26.35 -38.19
C ARG A 260 -35.77 -25.52 -39.47
N ALA A 261 -35.29 -24.28 -39.50
CA ALA A 261 -35.34 -23.40 -40.67
C ALA A 261 -34.68 -24.04 -41.90
N MET A 262 -33.67 -24.89 -41.71
CA MET A 262 -33.02 -25.60 -42.81
C MET A 262 -33.88 -26.70 -43.46
N ASN A 263 -34.79 -27.34 -42.72
CA ASN A 263 -35.46 -28.58 -43.16
C ASN A 263 -37.00 -28.56 -43.12
N ALA A 264 -37.61 -27.73 -42.28
CA ALA A 264 -39.05 -27.72 -42.02
C ALA A 264 -39.89 -27.36 -43.28
N GLY A 265 -41.10 -27.90 -43.40
CA GLY A 265 -41.97 -27.66 -44.56
C GLY A 265 -42.73 -26.33 -44.53
N SER A 266 -42.86 -25.72 -43.35
CA SER A 266 -43.62 -24.49 -43.13
C SER A 266 -42.96 -23.60 -42.07
N LEU A 267 -43.38 -22.33 -42.00
CA LEU A 267 -42.90 -21.39 -40.99
C LEU A 267 -43.35 -21.79 -39.56
N ASP A 268 -44.55 -22.36 -39.43
CA ASP A 268 -45.09 -22.79 -38.13
C ASP A 268 -44.27 -23.93 -37.53
N ASP A 269 -43.80 -24.87 -38.36
CA ASP A 269 -42.91 -25.95 -37.96
C ASP A 269 -41.54 -25.42 -37.49
N VAL A 270 -41.06 -24.32 -38.06
CA VAL A 270 -39.81 -23.67 -37.64
C VAL A 270 -39.95 -23.10 -36.24
N PHE A 271 -41.02 -22.36 -35.99
CA PHE A 271 -41.26 -21.65 -34.72
C PHE A 271 -42.13 -22.41 -33.72
N ALA A 272 -42.40 -23.69 -33.94
CA ALA A 272 -43.01 -24.57 -32.95
C ALA A 272 -42.17 -24.59 -31.66
N GLU A 273 -42.77 -24.92 -30.52
CA GLU A 273 -42.02 -25.05 -29.26
C GLU A 273 -41.00 -26.22 -29.29
#